data_AF-A0A6B1G7N0-F1
#
_entry.id   AF-A0A6B1G7N0-F1
#
_cell.length_a   1.000
_cell.length_b   1.000
_cell.length_c   1.000
_cell.angle_alpha   90.00
_cell.angle_beta   90.00
_cell.angle_gamma   90.00
#
_symmetry.space_group_name_H-M   'P 1'
#
loop_
_entity.id
_entity.type
_entity.pdbx_description
1 polymer ?
#
loop_
_entity_poly.entity_id
_entity_poly.type
_entity_poly.pdbx_seq_one_letter_code
_entity_poly.pdbx_strand_id
1 'polypeptide(L)'
;MSTLVRIITATDEEIRSRSLEGFAGRASAETLLRECAALDRLRRENENLYEQVRALFFLYSIHRFHLPGKAGIAARGVIPFRGYEDLLHRRFHEAIETFLRHQSQAGPSEALSSGLAAAYRQLGFQTLADQVRRSVRSIAGNQWMFRVGHPSDHPLRVRKSLLRPLESGLFPLLRETTPVRMDLTHSGWSDIFFLGMDFPEGARVLNVSIDLSVDGGGQTEGQGPRPPVEGYFRVIDRPILRLVSVDLQASAEITTFAEVFDFARDHLGLLKAALIAAGIVPPGTEGAHQPLSDLLTQLVGAGQGIELVSKVNDIPKGSRLAVSTSLLACLITVSMRATGQVRSLTGG
;
A
#
# COMPACT_ATOMS: atom_id res chain seq x y z
N MET A 1 -25.93 -12.03 -24.01
CA MET A 1 -25.55 -10.95 -23.08
C MET A 1 -25.05 -11.61 -21.80
N SER A 2 -23.87 -11.22 -21.29
CA SER A 2 -23.30 -11.82 -20.08
C SER A 2 -24.06 -11.36 -18.83
N THR A 3 -24.43 -12.31 -17.97
CA THR A 3 -25.14 -12.02 -16.72
C THR A 3 -24.24 -11.32 -15.73
N LEU A 4 -22.98 -11.76 -15.60
CA LEU A 4 -22.05 -11.20 -14.64
C LEU A 4 -21.57 -9.80 -15.02
N VAL A 5 -21.36 -9.53 -16.31
CA VAL A 5 -21.10 -8.17 -16.80
C VAL A 5 -22.28 -7.26 -16.43
N ARG A 6 -23.53 -7.72 -16.64
CA ARG A 6 -24.72 -6.93 -16.25
C ARG A 6 -24.78 -6.65 -14.74
N ILE A 7 -24.39 -7.60 -13.89
CA ILE A 7 -24.30 -7.37 -12.43
C ILE A 7 -23.28 -6.28 -12.10
N ILE A 8 -22.16 -6.22 -12.84
CA ILE A 8 -21.10 -5.24 -12.61
C ILE A 8 -21.52 -3.84 -13.04
N THR A 9 -22.13 -3.72 -14.22
CA THR A 9 -22.41 -2.41 -14.85
C THR A 9 -23.82 -1.87 -14.59
N ALA A 10 -24.69 -2.62 -13.90
CA ALA A 10 -26.05 -2.18 -13.62
C ALA A 10 -26.08 -1.04 -12.59
N THR A 11 -26.92 -0.05 -12.86
CA THR A 11 -27.31 1.00 -11.90
C THR A 11 -28.47 0.58 -11.01
N ASP A 12 -29.30 -0.36 -11.47
CA ASP A 12 -30.40 -0.95 -10.70
C ASP A 12 -29.87 -1.82 -9.56
N GLU A 13 -30.23 -1.47 -8.31
CA GLU A 13 -29.80 -2.14 -7.10
C GLU A 13 -30.21 -3.61 -7.03
N GLU A 14 -31.38 -3.98 -7.58
CA GLU A 14 -31.85 -5.37 -7.56
C GLU A 14 -30.99 -6.28 -8.47
N ILE A 15 -30.34 -5.70 -9.48
CA ILE A 15 -29.44 -6.41 -10.38
C ILE A 15 -28.00 -6.33 -9.84
N ARG A 16 -27.55 -5.15 -9.44
CA ARG A 16 -26.19 -4.87 -8.97
C ARG A 16 -25.83 -5.66 -7.71
N SER A 17 -26.79 -5.78 -6.79
CA SER A 17 -26.61 -6.42 -5.48
C SER A 17 -26.73 -7.95 -5.51
N ARG A 18 -26.90 -8.56 -6.70
CA ARG A 18 -26.94 -10.02 -6.83
C ARG A 18 -25.56 -10.60 -6.57
N SER A 19 -25.50 -11.63 -5.74
CA SER A 19 -24.23 -12.29 -5.40
C SER A 19 -23.69 -13.11 -6.57
N LEU A 20 -22.36 -13.08 -6.73
CA LEU A 20 -21.67 -13.97 -7.66
C LEU A 20 -21.97 -15.44 -7.34
N GLU A 21 -21.94 -15.81 -6.06
CA GLU A 21 -22.19 -17.18 -5.60
C GLU A 21 -23.57 -17.69 -6.00
N GLY A 22 -24.61 -16.86 -5.88
CA GLY A 22 -25.98 -17.23 -6.24
C GLY A 22 -26.13 -17.58 -7.72
N PHE A 23 -25.37 -16.92 -8.59
CA PHE A 23 -25.28 -17.25 -10.01
C PHE A 23 -24.37 -18.46 -10.26
N ALA A 24 -23.13 -18.40 -9.76
CA ALA A 24 -22.07 -19.33 -10.12
C ALA A 24 -22.28 -20.75 -9.55
N GLY A 25 -22.95 -20.86 -8.40
CA GLY A 25 -23.29 -22.16 -7.80
C GLY A 25 -24.13 -23.03 -8.73
N ARG A 26 -25.10 -22.43 -9.44
CA ARG A 26 -26.04 -23.13 -10.33
C ARG A 26 -25.56 -23.26 -11.77
N ALA A 27 -24.62 -22.43 -12.20
CA ALA A 27 -24.12 -22.41 -13.57
C ALA A 27 -23.30 -23.67 -13.92
N SER A 28 -23.41 -24.14 -15.16
CA SER A 28 -22.52 -25.17 -15.71
C SER A 28 -21.11 -24.62 -15.93
N ALA A 29 -20.10 -25.50 -16.03
CA ALA A 29 -18.73 -25.10 -16.34
C ALA A 29 -18.65 -24.30 -17.65
N GLU A 30 -19.33 -24.76 -18.71
CA GLU A 30 -19.42 -24.07 -19.99
C GLU A 30 -19.99 -22.65 -19.86
N THR A 31 -21.06 -22.49 -19.08
CA THR A 31 -21.66 -21.16 -18.83
C THR A 31 -20.70 -20.25 -18.08
N LEU A 32 -20.03 -20.76 -17.05
CA LEU A 32 -19.03 -19.99 -16.32
C LEU A 32 -17.85 -19.57 -17.20
N LEU A 33 -17.36 -20.45 -18.07
CA LEU A 33 -16.27 -20.13 -18.99
C LEU A 33 -16.65 -19.04 -20.00
N ARG A 34 -17.90 -19.05 -20.50
CA ARG A 34 -18.43 -17.96 -21.34
C ARG A 34 -18.53 -16.64 -20.59
N GLU A 35 -18.98 -16.66 -19.34
CA GLU A 35 -19.02 -15.48 -18.48
C GLU A 35 -17.60 -14.97 -18.17
N CYS A 36 -16.64 -15.85 -17.91
CA CYS A 36 -15.23 -15.50 -17.76
C CYS A 36 -14.68 -14.79 -19.01
N ALA A 37 -14.97 -15.28 -20.22
CA ALA A 37 -14.54 -14.61 -21.44
C ALA A 37 -15.14 -13.20 -21.59
N ALA A 38 -16.40 -13.01 -21.17
CA ALA A 38 -17.03 -11.69 -21.18
C ALA A 38 -16.45 -10.74 -20.12
N LEU A 39 -16.16 -11.24 -18.91
CA LEU A 39 -15.50 -10.49 -17.85
C LEU A 39 -14.06 -10.12 -18.22
N ASP A 40 -13.31 -11.03 -18.86
CA ASP A 40 -11.94 -10.76 -19.33
C ASP A 40 -11.91 -9.66 -20.39
N ARG A 41 -12.93 -9.62 -21.26
CA ARG A 41 -13.11 -8.52 -22.20
C ARG A 41 -13.44 -7.21 -21.49
N LEU A 42 -14.42 -7.23 -20.58
CA LEU A 42 -14.84 -6.04 -19.82
C LEU A 42 -13.65 -5.38 -19.14
N ARG A 43 -12.79 -6.14 -18.44
CA ARG A 43 -11.64 -5.55 -17.73
C ARG A 43 -10.59 -4.90 -18.65
N ARG A 44 -10.53 -5.28 -19.92
CA ARG A 44 -9.55 -4.77 -20.90
C ARG A 44 -10.07 -3.51 -21.60
N GLU A 45 -11.36 -3.50 -21.91
CA GLU A 45 -11.97 -2.47 -22.75
C GLU A 45 -12.60 -1.32 -21.95
N ASN A 46 -12.97 -1.58 -20.70
CA ASN A 46 -13.64 -0.58 -19.88
C ASN A 46 -12.65 0.41 -19.27
N GLU A 47 -13.04 1.67 -19.12
CA GLU A 47 -12.23 2.70 -18.46
C GLU A 47 -12.57 2.86 -16.97
N ASN A 48 -13.73 2.36 -16.54
CA ASN A 48 -14.15 2.42 -15.15
C ASN A 48 -13.34 1.45 -14.28
N LEU A 49 -12.46 1.99 -13.43
CA LEU A 49 -11.63 1.22 -12.51
C LEU A 49 -12.43 0.25 -11.63
N TYR A 50 -13.61 0.67 -11.15
CA TYR A 50 -14.42 -0.16 -10.25
C TYR A 50 -14.87 -1.43 -10.95
N GLU A 51 -15.42 -1.26 -12.14
CA GLU A 51 -15.94 -2.35 -12.97
C GLU A 51 -14.81 -3.28 -13.42
N GLN A 52 -13.63 -2.73 -13.78
CA GLN A 52 -12.43 -3.52 -14.05
C GLN A 52 -12.02 -4.38 -12.85
N VAL A 53 -11.95 -3.79 -11.66
CA VAL A 53 -11.54 -4.48 -10.44
C VAL A 53 -12.56 -5.54 -10.03
N ARG A 54 -13.86 -5.26 -10.12
CA ARG A 54 -14.91 -6.27 -9.90
C ARG A 54 -14.80 -7.42 -10.86
N ALA A 55 -14.56 -7.16 -12.15
CA ALA A 55 -14.37 -8.21 -13.15
C ALA A 55 -13.17 -9.11 -12.81
N LEU A 56 -12.04 -8.52 -12.40
CA LEU A 56 -10.84 -9.25 -11.96
C LEU A 56 -11.13 -10.15 -10.75
N PHE A 57 -11.84 -9.64 -9.74
CA PHE A 57 -12.17 -10.44 -8.55
C PHE A 57 -13.28 -11.47 -8.80
N PHE A 58 -14.21 -11.22 -9.73
CA PHE A 58 -15.16 -12.23 -10.20
C PHE A 58 -14.43 -13.35 -10.93
N LEU A 59 -13.52 -13.02 -11.85
CA LEU A 59 -12.66 -13.98 -12.55
C LEU A 59 -11.84 -14.82 -11.57
N TYR A 60 -11.18 -14.18 -10.59
CA TYR A 60 -10.48 -14.86 -9.52
C TYR A 60 -11.39 -15.84 -8.78
N SER A 61 -12.57 -15.39 -8.32
CA SER A 61 -13.49 -16.21 -7.55
C SER A 61 -14.02 -17.40 -8.36
N ILE A 62 -14.40 -17.19 -9.62
CA ILE A 62 -14.88 -18.25 -10.50
C ILE A 62 -13.82 -19.32 -10.70
N HIS A 63 -12.59 -18.93 -11.05
CA HIS A 63 -11.50 -19.88 -11.25
C HIS A 63 -11.06 -20.56 -9.94
N ARG A 64 -11.12 -19.87 -8.81
CA ARG A 64 -10.65 -20.42 -7.53
C ARG A 64 -11.67 -21.35 -6.87
N PHE A 65 -12.96 -21.01 -6.94
CA PHE A 65 -13.99 -21.61 -6.08
C PHE A 65 -15.16 -22.23 -6.84
N HIS A 66 -15.46 -21.79 -8.07
CA HIS A 66 -16.68 -22.23 -8.77
C HIS A 66 -16.43 -23.18 -9.94
N LEU A 67 -15.29 -23.10 -10.63
CA LEU A 67 -14.94 -24.04 -11.69
C LEU A 67 -14.42 -25.40 -11.16
N PRO A 68 -13.53 -25.46 -10.15
CA PRO A 68 -13.03 -26.74 -9.64
C PRO A 68 -14.17 -27.69 -9.23
N GLY A 69 -14.03 -28.98 -9.54
CA GLY A 69 -15.05 -30.00 -9.27
C GLY A 69 -16.29 -30.00 -10.17
N LYS A 70 -16.48 -29.03 -11.09
CA LYS A 70 -17.62 -29.07 -12.04
C LYS A 70 -17.34 -30.03 -13.20
N ALA A 71 -18.40 -30.70 -13.68
CA ALA A 71 -18.34 -31.53 -14.88
C ALA A 71 -17.83 -30.74 -16.09
N GLY A 72 -16.88 -31.31 -16.83
CA GLY A 72 -16.19 -30.64 -17.94
C GLY A 72 -14.89 -29.92 -17.56
N ILE A 73 -14.53 -29.89 -16.26
CA ILE A 73 -13.23 -29.40 -15.79
C ILE A 73 -12.37 -30.60 -15.43
N ALA A 74 -11.20 -30.73 -16.07
CA ALA A 74 -10.28 -31.81 -15.77
C ALA A 74 -9.60 -31.60 -14.40
N ALA A 75 -9.68 -32.61 -13.52
CA ALA A 75 -9.04 -32.58 -12.20
C ALA A 75 -7.50 -32.54 -12.28
N ARG A 76 -6.93 -33.00 -13.40
CA ARG A 76 -5.50 -32.92 -13.69
C ARG A 76 -5.27 -32.08 -14.94
N GLY A 77 -4.17 -31.37 -14.97
CA GLY A 77 -3.75 -30.56 -16.09
C GLY A 77 -2.33 -30.07 -15.90
N VAL A 78 -1.80 -29.40 -16.93
CA VAL A 78 -0.46 -28.82 -16.91
C VAL A 78 -0.59 -27.31 -16.76
N ILE A 79 0.26 -26.73 -15.90
CA ILE A 79 0.49 -25.29 -15.87
C ILE A 79 1.64 -25.01 -16.83
N PRO A 80 1.44 -24.26 -17.93
CA PRO A 80 2.50 -23.89 -18.84
C PRO A 80 3.63 -23.16 -18.10
N PHE A 81 4.86 -23.70 -18.18
CA PHE A 81 6.02 -23.18 -17.45
C PHE A 81 6.25 -21.69 -17.70
N ARG A 82 6.17 -21.24 -18.96
CA ARG A 82 6.27 -19.84 -19.33
C ARG A 82 5.27 -18.94 -18.60
N GLY A 83 4.01 -19.38 -18.48
CA GLY A 83 2.99 -18.61 -17.77
C GLY A 83 3.26 -18.52 -16.28
N TYR A 84 3.89 -19.54 -15.69
CA TYR A 84 4.37 -19.51 -14.31
C TYR A 84 5.55 -18.54 -14.12
N GLU A 85 6.53 -18.53 -15.03
CA GLU A 85 7.62 -17.54 -15.01
C GLU A 85 7.09 -16.10 -15.14
N ASP A 86 6.14 -15.86 -16.06
CA ASP A 86 5.51 -14.55 -16.23
C ASP A 86 4.82 -14.10 -14.94
N LEU A 87 4.12 -15.00 -14.24
CA LEU A 87 3.51 -14.72 -12.94
C LEU A 87 4.55 -14.32 -11.88
N LEU A 88 5.67 -15.04 -11.78
CA LEU A 88 6.76 -14.73 -10.83
C LEU A 88 7.40 -13.37 -11.12
N HIS A 89 7.56 -13.03 -12.40
CA HIS A 89 8.09 -11.74 -12.85
C HIS A 89 7.03 -10.62 -12.87
N ARG A 90 5.85 -10.83 -12.29
CA ARG A 90 4.75 -9.86 -12.20
C ARG A 90 4.22 -9.40 -13.57
N ARG A 91 4.46 -10.18 -14.63
CA ARG A 91 3.92 -10.02 -15.98
C ARG A 91 2.55 -10.69 -16.07
N PHE A 92 1.60 -10.14 -15.32
CA PHE A 92 0.31 -10.80 -15.07
C PHE A 92 -0.56 -10.93 -16.32
N HIS A 93 -0.51 -9.95 -17.23
CA HIS A 93 -1.27 -9.98 -18.48
C HIS A 93 -0.79 -11.13 -19.38
N GLU A 94 0.52 -11.27 -19.53
CA GLU A 94 1.18 -12.30 -20.32
C GLU A 94 0.96 -13.70 -19.75
N ALA A 95 0.97 -13.83 -18.42
CA ALA A 95 0.64 -15.06 -17.72
C ALA A 95 -0.82 -15.48 -18.01
N ILE A 96 -1.78 -14.57 -17.88
CA ILE A 96 -3.20 -14.82 -18.18
C ILE A 96 -3.37 -15.27 -19.63
N GLU A 97 -2.78 -14.55 -20.59
CA GLU A 97 -2.88 -14.92 -22.00
C GLU A 97 -2.26 -16.29 -22.30
N THR A 98 -1.14 -16.62 -21.66
CA THR A 98 -0.51 -17.94 -21.79
C THR A 98 -1.42 -19.04 -21.24
N PHE A 99 -2.04 -18.84 -20.08
CA PHE A 99 -2.96 -19.81 -19.49
C PHE A 99 -4.24 -19.97 -20.32
N LEU A 100 -4.85 -18.86 -20.77
CA LEU A 100 -6.05 -18.90 -21.61
C LEU A 100 -5.79 -19.55 -22.97
N ARG A 101 -4.63 -19.32 -23.58
CA ARG A 101 -4.22 -19.98 -24.83
C ARG A 101 -4.03 -21.48 -24.64
N HIS A 102 -3.46 -21.91 -23.53
CA HIS A 102 -3.35 -23.34 -23.23
C HIS A 102 -4.73 -23.95 -22.97
N GLN A 103 -5.59 -23.24 -22.25
CA GLN A 103 -6.98 -23.66 -22.01
C GLN A 103 -7.77 -23.84 -23.31
N SER A 104 -7.58 -22.98 -24.32
CA SER A 104 -8.29 -23.12 -25.60
C SER A 104 -7.80 -24.31 -26.43
N GLN A 105 -6.58 -24.79 -26.21
CA GLN A 105 -5.98 -25.90 -26.94
C GLN A 105 -6.21 -27.25 -26.26
N ALA A 106 -5.99 -27.33 -24.95
CA ALA A 106 -6.03 -28.57 -24.18
C ALA A 106 -7.30 -28.73 -23.33
N GLY A 107 -8.18 -27.72 -23.34
CA GLY A 107 -9.36 -27.66 -22.49
C GLY A 107 -9.08 -27.10 -21.08
N PRO A 108 -10.15 -26.80 -20.32
CA PRO A 108 -10.05 -26.29 -18.96
C PRO A 108 -9.68 -27.39 -17.96
N SER A 109 -8.84 -27.02 -16.99
CA SER A 109 -8.44 -27.90 -15.89
C SER A 109 -8.34 -27.13 -14.59
N GLU A 110 -8.34 -27.86 -13.48
CA GLU A 110 -8.11 -27.28 -12.14
C GLU A 110 -6.72 -26.65 -12.03
N ALA A 111 -5.71 -27.27 -12.65
CA ALA A 111 -4.35 -26.73 -12.72
C ALA A 111 -4.32 -25.35 -13.37
N LEU A 112 -4.94 -25.19 -14.56
CA LEU A 112 -5.03 -23.89 -15.24
C LEU A 112 -5.87 -22.89 -14.46
N SER A 113 -6.97 -23.34 -13.87
CA SER A 113 -7.82 -22.47 -13.04
C SER A 113 -7.06 -21.94 -11.82
N SER A 114 -6.17 -22.72 -11.23
CA SER A 114 -5.31 -22.25 -10.14
C SER A 114 -4.36 -21.13 -10.58
N GLY A 115 -3.73 -21.26 -11.76
CA GLY A 115 -2.85 -20.24 -12.33
C GLY A 115 -3.58 -18.97 -12.72
N LEU A 116 -4.74 -19.12 -13.39
CA LEU A 116 -5.62 -17.99 -13.75
C LEU A 116 -6.13 -17.26 -12.51
N ALA A 117 -6.57 -17.98 -11.47
CA ALA A 117 -6.99 -17.37 -10.22
C ALA A 117 -5.86 -16.54 -9.59
N ALA A 118 -4.65 -17.10 -9.50
CA ALA A 118 -3.50 -16.37 -8.96
C ALA A 118 -3.20 -15.10 -9.80
N ALA A 119 -3.16 -15.22 -11.12
CA ALA A 119 -2.85 -14.10 -12.01
C ALA A 119 -3.92 -12.99 -11.97
N TYR A 120 -5.21 -13.34 -12.02
CA TYR A 120 -6.30 -12.35 -11.93
C TYR A 120 -6.33 -11.65 -10.57
N ARG A 121 -6.11 -12.38 -9.47
CA ARG A 121 -6.02 -11.77 -8.14
C ARG A 121 -4.88 -10.76 -8.05
N GLN A 122 -3.69 -11.14 -8.52
CA GLN A 122 -2.52 -10.25 -8.49
C GLN A 122 -2.70 -9.05 -9.41
N LEU A 123 -3.27 -9.26 -10.61
CA LEU A 123 -3.61 -8.17 -11.51
C LEU A 123 -4.64 -7.22 -10.86
N GLY A 124 -5.66 -7.74 -10.17
CA GLY A 124 -6.61 -6.92 -9.40
C GLY A 124 -5.93 -5.98 -8.40
N PHE A 125 -5.00 -6.50 -7.60
CA PHE A 125 -4.23 -5.67 -6.66
C PHE A 125 -3.28 -4.70 -7.36
N GLN A 126 -2.63 -5.11 -8.45
CA GLN A 126 -1.74 -4.24 -9.23
C GLN A 126 -2.53 -3.07 -9.84
N THR A 127 -3.72 -3.32 -10.41
CA THR A 127 -4.60 -2.27 -10.95
C THR A 127 -5.00 -1.25 -9.89
N LEU A 128 -5.32 -1.71 -8.66
CA LEU A 128 -5.59 -0.83 -7.52
C LEU A 128 -4.36 0.01 -7.12
N ALA A 129 -3.20 -0.63 -7.00
CA ALA A 129 -1.96 0.05 -6.66
C ALA A 129 -1.56 1.09 -7.71
N ASP A 130 -1.76 0.78 -8.99
CA ASP A 130 -1.47 1.70 -10.09
C ASP A 130 -2.42 2.89 -10.11
N GLN A 131 -3.68 2.71 -9.70
CA GLN A 131 -4.55 3.86 -9.47
C GLN A 131 -4.00 4.78 -8.39
N VAL A 132 -3.57 4.23 -7.24
CA VAL A 132 -3.00 5.04 -6.15
C VAL A 132 -1.77 5.81 -6.64
N ARG A 133 -0.87 5.14 -7.36
CA ARG A 133 0.31 5.79 -7.96
C ARG A 133 -0.08 6.90 -8.93
N ARG A 134 -1.06 6.66 -9.82
CA ARG A 134 -1.56 7.67 -10.77
C ARG A 134 -2.14 8.89 -10.04
N SER A 135 -2.95 8.68 -9.01
CA SER A 135 -3.54 9.76 -8.20
C SER A 135 -2.48 10.59 -7.47
N VAL A 136 -1.46 9.96 -6.89
CA VAL A 136 -0.38 10.68 -6.22
C VAL A 136 0.48 11.46 -7.24
N ARG A 137 0.76 10.86 -8.40
CA ARG A 137 1.57 11.45 -9.47
C ARG A 137 0.88 12.60 -10.20
N SER A 138 -0.46 12.62 -10.28
CA SER A 138 -1.19 13.68 -10.99
C SER A 138 -1.07 15.04 -10.30
N ILE A 139 -0.81 15.06 -8.99
CA ILE A 139 -0.57 16.28 -8.22
C ILE A 139 0.78 16.88 -8.61
N ALA A 140 0.79 18.10 -9.15
CA ALA A 140 2.00 18.77 -9.65
C ALA A 140 3.15 18.78 -8.63
N GLY A 141 2.86 19.05 -7.35
CA GLY A 141 3.83 19.08 -6.25
C GLY A 141 4.52 17.74 -5.96
N ASN A 142 3.97 16.61 -6.44
CA ASN A 142 4.51 15.28 -6.20
C ASN A 142 5.28 14.72 -7.40
N GLN A 143 5.15 15.32 -8.59
CA GLN A 143 5.67 14.75 -9.84
C GLN A 143 7.18 14.52 -9.81
N TRP A 144 7.93 15.36 -9.10
CA TRP A 144 9.39 15.23 -8.99
C TRP A 144 9.80 13.88 -8.38
N MET A 145 9.05 13.36 -7.40
CA MET A 145 9.37 12.09 -6.72
C MET A 145 9.37 10.88 -7.68
N PHE A 146 8.62 10.97 -8.78
CA PHE A 146 8.54 9.91 -9.79
C PHE A 146 9.52 10.10 -10.96
N ARG A 147 10.23 11.24 -11.01
CA ARG A 147 11.19 11.57 -12.08
C ARG A 147 12.65 11.44 -11.63
N VAL A 148 12.91 11.47 -10.32
CA VAL A 148 14.26 11.30 -9.76
C VAL A 148 14.69 9.84 -9.97
N GLY A 149 15.48 9.61 -11.03
CA GLY A 149 16.14 8.33 -11.30
C GLY A 149 17.60 8.29 -10.87
N HIS A 150 18.22 9.46 -10.62
CA HIS A 150 19.60 9.57 -10.16
C HIS A 150 19.69 10.39 -8.85
N PRO A 151 20.51 9.98 -7.86
CA PRO A 151 20.65 10.71 -6.60
C PRO A 151 20.98 12.19 -6.72
N SER A 152 21.75 12.60 -7.73
CA SER A 152 22.12 14.02 -7.96
C SER A 152 20.93 14.93 -8.22
N ASP A 153 19.84 14.39 -8.75
CA ASP A 153 18.66 15.15 -9.16
C ASP A 153 17.69 15.37 -7.99
N HIS A 154 18.05 14.89 -6.79
CA HIS A 154 17.23 14.99 -5.60
C HIS A 154 17.06 16.47 -5.20
N PRO A 155 15.83 17.02 -5.15
CA PRO A 155 15.62 18.44 -4.90
C PRO A 155 15.63 18.80 -3.42
N LEU A 156 15.32 17.84 -2.53
CA LEU A 156 15.23 18.12 -1.09
C LEU A 156 16.60 18.26 -0.44
N ARG A 157 16.67 19.08 0.61
CA ARG A 157 17.81 19.21 1.53
C ARG A 157 17.29 19.28 2.95
N VAL A 158 17.98 18.63 3.90
CA VAL A 158 17.65 18.79 5.32
C VAL A 158 18.01 20.21 5.75
N ARG A 159 17.15 20.82 6.58
CA ARG A 159 17.32 22.19 7.07
C ARG A 159 18.65 22.34 7.80
N LYS A 160 19.37 23.43 7.51
CA LYS A 160 20.70 23.73 8.07
C LYS A 160 20.77 23.67 9.60
N SER A 161 19.67 24.01 10.29
CA SER A 161 19.60 23.95 11.75
C SER A 161 19.70 22.52 12.31
N LEU A 162 19.35 21.50 11.53
CA LEU A 162 19.46 20.09 11.92
C LEU A 162 20.80 19.46 11.50
N LEU A 163 21.58 20.14 10.66
CA LEU A 163 22.90 19.69 10.18
C LEU A 163 24.06 20.14 11.06
N ARG A 164 23.80 20.97 12.09
CA ARG A 164 24.83 21.46 13.00
C ARG A 164 24.77 20.65 14.29
N PRO A 165 25.84 19.93 14.64
CA PRO A 165 25.94 19.31 15.96
C PRO A 165 25.73 20.35 17.06
N LEU A 166 25.08 19.93 18.13
CA LEU A 166 25.02 20.67 19.39
C LEU A 166 26.39 20.60 20.08
N GLU A 167 26.57 21.37 21.15
CA GLU A 167 27.80 21.35 21.97
C GLU A 167 28.11 19.95 22.53
N SER A 168 27.09 19.12 22.71
CA SER A 168 27.23 17.71 23.11
C SER A 168 27.83 16.79 22.03
N GLY A 169 28.07 17.31 20.82
CA GLY A 169 28.50 16.53 19.65
C GLY A 169 27.37 15.78 18.94
N LEU A 170 26.14 15.79 19.48
CA LEU A 170 24.98 15.16 18.87
C LEU A 170 24.22 16.13 17.95
N PHE A 171 23.64 15.62 16.87
CA PHE A 171 22.74 16.42 16.03
C PHE A 171 21.40 16.69 16.74
N PRO A 172 20.75 17.84 16.46
CA PRO A 172 19.43 18.16 16.98
C PRO A 172 18.38 17.10 16.60
N LEU A 173 17.53 16.77 17.58
CA LEU A 173 16.42 15.84 17.41
C LEU A 173 15.13 16.60 17.13
N LEU A 174 14.53 16.36 15.96
CA LEU A 174 13.20 16.86 15.65
C LEU A 174 12.15 15.86 16.09
N ARG A 175 11.10 16.34 16.77
CA ARG A 175 10.00 15.52 17.28
C ARG A 175 8.66 15.98 16.69
N GLU A 176 7.83 15.00 16.38
CA GLU A 176 6.42 15.13 16.04
C GLU A 176 5.59 14.25 16.99
N THR A 177 4.44 14.76 17.42
CA THR A 177 3.51 14.04 18.30
C THR A 177 2.12 14.17 17.71
N THR A 178 1.44 13.04 17.50
CA THR A 178 0.18 13.00 16.74
C THR A 178 -0.90 12.29 17.54
N PRO A 179 -2.12 12.85 17.63
CA PRO A 179 -3.24 12.17 18.28
C PRO A 179 -3.66 10.95 17.46
N VAL A 180 -4.38 10.03 18.09
CA VAL A 180 -5.01 8.91 17.38
C VAL A 180 -6.41 9.28 16.89
N ARG A 181 -6.91 8.56 15.90
CA ARG A 181 -8.25 8.78 15.34
C ARG A 181 -9.22 7.81 16.01
N MET A 182 -10.31 8.33 16.57
CA MET A 182 -11.45 7.53 17.03
C MET A 182 -12.66 7.80 16.15
N ASP A 183 -13.23 6.75 15.59
CA ASP A 183 -14.48 6.84 14.84
C ASP A 183 -15.65 6.82 15.83
N LEU A 184 -16.46 7.89 15.83
CA LEU A 184 -17.58 8.04 16.79
C LEU A 184 -18.78 7.18 16.41
N THR A 185 -18.97 6.99 15.11
CA THR A 185 -19.96 6.07 14.59
C THR A 185 -19.23 4.87 14.05
N HIS A 186 -19.72 3.68 14.41
CA HIS A 186 -19.16 2.40 13.97
C HIS A 186 -19.40 2.13 12.47
N SER A 187 -19.64 3.20 11.67
CA SER A 187 -19.98 3.26 10.25
C SER A 187 -19.14 2.30 9.43
N GLY A 188 -19.60 1.04 9.37
CA GLY A 188 -18.80 -0.16 9.20
C GLY A 188 -17.82 -0.11 8.04
N TRP A 189 -16.65 0.50 8.28
CA TRP A 189 -15.64 0.75 7.26
C TRP A 189 -16.15 1.59 6.08
N SER A 190 -16.97 2.61 6.35
CA SER A 190 -17.58 3.42 5.29
C SER A 190 -16.57 4.20 4.44
N ASP A 191 -15.38 4.45 4.98
CA ASP A 191 -14.26 5.11 4.30
C ASP A 191 -13.35 4.14 3.52
N ILE A 192 -13.71 2.87 3.38
CA ILE A 192 -12.92 1.93 2.58
C ILE A 192 -13.19 2.08 1.09
N PHE A 193 -12.13 1.82 0.32
CA PHE A 193 -12.09 1.97 -1.12
C PHE A 193 -13.28 1.33 -1.84
N PHE A 194 -13.67 0.10 -1.47
CA PHE A 194 -14.76 -0.61 -2.16
C PHE A 194 -16.15 0.00 -1.93
N LEU A 195 -16.44 0.50 -0.72
CA LEU A 195 -17.71 1.19 -0.48
C LEU A 195 -17.69 2.57 -1.15
N GLY A 196 -16.58 3.31 -1.04
CA GLY A 196 -16.43 4.61 -1.69
C GLY A 196 -16.59 4.57 -3.21
N MET A 197 -16.36 3.43 -3.84
CA MET A 197 -16.62 3.24 -5.27
C MET A 197 -18.06 2.80 -5.59
N ASP A 198 -18.68 1.98 -4.73
CA ASP A 198 -20.02 1.41 -4.99
C ASP A 198 -21.16 2.33 -4.52
N PHE A 199 -20.95 3.03 -3.40
CA PHE A 199 -21.90 3.98 -2.84
C PHE A 199 -21.17 5.21 -2.26
N PRO A 200 -20.62 6.09 -3.13
CA PRO A 200 -19.85 7.25 -2.71
C PRO A 200 -20.60 8.15 -1.72
N GLU A 201 -21.92 8.30 -1.88
CA GLU A 201 -22.75 9.14 -1.02
C GLU A 201 -22.83 8.60 0.41
N GLY A 202 -22.71 7.28 0.58
CA GLY A 202 -22.68 6.60 1.87
C GLY A 202 -21.29 6.46 2.48
N ALA A 203 -20.23 6.78 1.73
CA ALA A 203 -18.85 6.73 2.20
C ALA A 203 -18.49 7.95 3.07
N ARG A 204 -19.25 8.13 4.17
CA ARG A 204 -19.10 9.22 5.13
C ARG A 204 -18.65 8.69 6.48
N VAL A 205 -17.74 9.40 7.12
CA VAL A 205 -17.22 9.08 8.45
C VAL A 205 -17.34 10.28 9.37
N LEU A 206 -17.68 10.04 10.64
CA LEU A 206 -17.58 11.01 11.72
C LEU A 206 -16.53 10.51 12.71
N ASN A 207 -15.39 11.21 12.76
CA ASN A 207 -14.26 10.85 13.61
C ASN A 207 -13.71 12.06 14.35
N VAL A 208 -12.94 11.78 15.39
CA VAL A 208 -12.29 12.78 16.22
C VAL A 208 -10.84 12.38 16.49
N SER A 209 -9.97 13.39 16.58
CA SER A 209 -8.61 13.24 17.07
C SER A 209 -8.62 13.23 18.60
N ILE A 210 -8.03 12.22 19.21
CA ILE A 210 -7.99 12.07 20.66
C ILE A 210 -6.56 11.86 21.18
N ASP A 211 -6.31 12.50 22.31
CA ASP A 211 -5.15 12.27 23.16
C ASP A 211 -5.49 11.21 24.21
N LEU A 212 -4.48 10.46 24.66
CA LEU A 212 -4.67 9.36 25.60
C LEU A 212 -3.87 9.59 26.90
N SER A 213 -4.39 9.03 27.98
CA SER A 213 -3.71 8.88 29.27
C SER A 213 -3.98 7.47 29.80
N VAL A 214 -3.02 6.90 30.52
CA VAL A 214 -3.20 5.60 31.19
C VAL A 214 -3.92 5.82 32.51
N ASP A 215 -5.04 5.14 32.72
CA ASP A 215 -5.77 5.19 33.98
C ASP A 215 -5.02 4.42 35.09
N GLY A 216 -4.96 4.98 36.30
CA GLY A 216 -4.27 4.37 37.45
C GLY A 216 -2.73 4.46 37.47
N GLY A 217 -2.08 5.05 36.46
CA GLY A 217 -0.69 5.48 36.55
C GLY A 217 -0.62 6.67 37.50
N GLY A 218 -0.17 6.44 38.74
CA GLY A 218 -0.26 7.40 39.85
C GLY A 218 -0.12 8.84 39.38
N GLN A 219 -1.15 9.65 39.65
CA GLN A 219 -1.24 11.06 39.25
C GLN A 219 0.00 11.81 39.73
N THR A 220 1.05 11.80 38.90
CA THR A 220 2.13 12.75 39.04
C THR A 220 1.54 14.01 38.45
N GLU A 221 1.38 15.05 39.28
CA GLU A 221 0.84 16.35 38.87
C GLU A 221 1.42 16.74 37.50
N GLY A 222 0.56 16.88 36.48
CA GLY A 222 0.95 17.28 35.13
C GLY A 222 0.86 16.23 34.01
N GLN A 223 0.48 14.96 34.28
CA GLN A 223 0.24 13.97 33.21
C GLN A 223 -1.23 13.93 32.76
N GLY A 224 -1.68 14.98 32.09
CA GLY A 224 -2.96 14.96 31.36
C GLY A 224 -2.91 14.10 30.09
N PRO A 225 -4.05 13.96 29.38
CA PRO A 225 -4.08 13.33 28.06
C PRO A 225 -3.02 13.94 27.14
N ARG A 226 -2.29 13.09 26.41
CA ARG A 226 -1.28 13.51 25.44
C ARG A 226 -1.36 12.69 24.15
N PRO A 227 -0.82 13.21 23.03
CA PRO A 227 -0.74 12.45 21.79
C PRO A 227 0.13 11.19 21.99
N PRO A 228 -0.39 9.97 21.73
CA PRO A 228 0.31 8.74 22.05
C PRO A 228 1.28 8.29 20.95
N VAL A 229 1.21 8.89 19.76
CA VAL A 229 2.05 8.56 18.60
C VAL A 229 3.16 9.59 18.47
N GLU A 230 4.39 9.13 18.35
CA GLU A 230 5.57 9.99 18.27
C GLU A 230 6.51 9.56 17.14
N GLY A 231 7.06 10.55 16.45
CA GLY A 231 8.02 10.39 15.38
C GLY A 231 9.22 11.29 15.63
N TYR A 232 10.41 10.76 15.42
CA TYR A 232 11.65 11.49 15.63
C TYR A 232 12.57 11.39 14.43
N PHE A 233 13.17 12.51 14.07
CA PHE A 233 14.12 12.62 12.98
C PHE A 233 15.41 13.25 13.49
N ARG A 234 16.57 12.66 13.16
CA ARG A 234 17.87 13.31 13.34
C ARG A 234 18.84 12.92 12.23
N VAL A 235 19.84 13.76 12.03
CA VAL A 235 21.03 13.41 11.26
C VAL A 235 21.97 12.59 12.13
N ILE A 236 22.70 11.67 11.51
CA ILE A 236 23.74 10.84 12.14
C ILE A 236 25.04 10.92 11.34
N ASP A 237 26.14 10.59 12.00
CA ASP A 237 27.52 10.66 11.48
C ASP A 237 27.95 9.44 10.65
N ARG A 238 26.97 8.68 10.14
CA ARG A 238 27.19 7.49 9.30
C ARG A 238 26.30 7.56 8.08
N PRO A 239 26.77 7.23 6.86
CA PRO A 239 26.01 7.37 5.62
C PRO A 239 25.02 6.22 5.40
N ILE A 240 24.07 6.08 6.34
CA ILE A 240 23.04 5.04 6.34
C ILE A 240 21.66 5.65 6.62
N LEU A 241 20.61 4.90 6.31
CA LEU A 241 19.29 5.11 6.88
C LEU A 241 19.13 4.18 8.08
N ARG A 242 19.02 4.73 9.29
CA ARG A 242 18.70 3.95 10.48
C ARG A 242 17.24 4.10 10.82
N LEU A 243 16.51 2.98 10.84
CA LEU A 243 15.10 2.92 11.21
C LEU A 243 14.98 2.24 12.57
N VAL A 244 14.20 2.83 13.48
CA VAL A 244 14.00 2.29 14.82
C VAL A 244 12.54 2.39 15.22
N SER A 245 11.96 1.30 15.72
CA SER A 245 10.69 1.32 16.45
C SER A 245 10.97 0.95 17.90
N VAL A 246 10.71 1.89 18.81
CA VAL A 246 10.93 1.71 20.25
C VAL A 246 9.97 0.67 20.81
N ASP A 247 8.70 0.75 20.43
CA ASP A 247 7.62 -0.11 20.89
C ASP A 247 7.75 -1.56 20.39
N LEU A 248 8.24 -1.76 19.16
CA LEU A 248 8.51 -3.08 18.63
C LEU A 248 9.91 -3.61 19.01
N GLN A 249 10.72 -2.80 19.71
CA GLN A 249 12.13 -3.11 20.02
C GLN A 249 12.93 -3.55 18.77
N ALA A 250 12.65 -2.90 17.64
CA ALA A 250 13.19 -3.27 16.35
C ALA A 250 14.03 -2.14 15.76
N SER A 251 15.15 -2.49 15.14
CA SER A 251 16.01 -1.53 14.42
C SER A 251 16.61 -2.15 13.16
N ALA A 252 16.87 -1.31 12.17
CA ALA A 252 17.56 -1.70 10.94
C ALA A 252 18.48 -0.56 10.47
N GLU A 253 19.65 -0.93 9.97
CA GLU A 253 20.57 -0.02 9.28
C GLU A 253 20.57 -0.38 7.80
N ILE A 254 20.10 0.54 6.96
CA ILE A 254 19.87 0.32 5.53
C ILE A 254 20.92 1.07 4.72
N THR A 255 21.51 0.38 3.74
CA THR A 255 22.59 0.89 2.88
C THR A 255 22.26 0.83 1.39
N THR A 256 21.16 0.20 1.00
CA THR A 256 20.76 0.00 -0.40
C THR A 256 19.31 0.43 -0.63
N PHE A 257 18.98 0.86 -1.86
CA PHE A 257 17.60 1.16 -2.23
C PHE A 257 16.70 -0.07 -2.15
N ALA A 258 17.18 -1.25 -2.59
CA ALA A 258 16.41 -2.49 -2.58
C ALA A 258 15.84 -2.81 -1.18
N GLU A 259 16.64 -2.60 -0.13
CA GLU A 259 16.20 -2.84 1.26
C GLU A 259 15.14 -1.85 1.75
N VAL A 260 15.10 -0.63 1.21
CA VAL A 260 14.05 0.37 1.50
C VAL A 260 12.70 -0.07 0.89
N PHE A 261 12.72 -0.67 -0.31
CA PHE A 261 11.51 -1.15 -0.99
C PHE A 261 11.09 -2.58 -0.60
N ASP A 262 11.91 -3.30 0.18
CA ASP A 262 11.56 -4.61 0.73
C ASP A 262 10.76 -4.46 2.04
N PHE A 263 9.44 -4.34 1.90
CA PHE A 263 8.49 -4.24 3.00
C PHE A 263 8.27 -5.56 3.77
N ALA A 264 8.72 -6.70 3.23
CA ALA A 264 8.52 -8.01 3.85
C ALA A 264 9.70 -8.43 4.76
N ARG A 265 10.85 -7.76 4.62
CA ARG A 265 12.10 -8.07 5.34
C ARG A 265 11.99 -7.99 6.86
N ASP A 266 11.24 -7.01 7.36
CA ASP A 266 11.21 -6.65 8.78
C ASP A 266 9.88 -5.99 9.17
N HIS A 267 9.71 -5.68 10.46
CA HIS A 267 8.51 -5.02 10.99
C HIS A 267 8.54 -3.49 10.88
N LEU A 268 9.52 -2.90 10.18
CA LEU A 268 9.71 -1.44 10.05
C LEU A 268 9.13 -0.88 8.73
N GLY A 269 8.25 -1.64 8.07
CA GLY A 269 7.64 -1.25 6.79
C GLY A 269 6.94 0.11 6.82
N LEU A 270 6.37 0.54 7.95
CA LEU A 270 5.78 1.88 8.07
C LEU A 270 6.84 3.01 8.04
N LEU A 271 8.02 2.80 8.62
CA LEU A 271 9.10 3.77 8.54
C LEU A 271 9.66 3.85 7.12
N LYS A 272 9.79 2.71 6.44
CA LYS A 272 10.17 2.67 5.01
C LYS A 272 9.15 3.42 4.15
N ALA A 273 7.85 3.17 4.38
CA ALA A 273 6.76 3.86 3.70
C ALA A 273 6.81 5.38 3.94
N ALA A 274 7.09 5.81 5.18
CA ALA A 274 7.21 7.23 5.51
C ALA A 274 8.35 7.92 4.76
N LEU A 275 9.52 7.27 4.66
CA LEU A 275 10.65 7.81 3.88
C LEU A 275 10.32 7.97 2.40
N ILE A 276 9.60 7.00 1.83
CA ILE A 276 9.18 7.03 0.43
C ILE A 276 8.11 8.11 0.21
N ALA A 277 7.09 8.15 1.08
CA ALA A 277 5.98 9.09 0.97
C ALA A 277 6.38 10.54 1.23
N ALA A 278 7.36 10.77 2.13
CA ALA A 278 7.95 12.10 2.35
C ALA A 278 8.93 12.51 1.25
N GLY A 279 9.22 11.63 0.28
CA GLY A 279 10.16 11.89 -0.80
C GLY A 279 11.63 11.93 -0.37
N ILE A 280 11.97 11.40 0.81
CA ILE A 280 13.38 11.22 1.21
C ILE A 280 14.03 10.14 0.34
N VAL A 281 13.29 9.05 0.08
CA VAL A 281 13.69 8.02 -0.90
C VAL A 281 12.63 7.99 -2.00
N PRO A 282 12.83 8.73 -3.11
CA PRO A 282 11.80 8.87 -4.14
C PRO A 282 11.44 7.52 -4.78
N PRO A 283 10.16 7.24 -5.08
CA PRO A 283 9.75 6.02 -5.79
C PRO A 283 10.49 5.79 -7.11
N GLY A 284 10.95 6.84 -7.80
CA GLY A 284 11.75 6.72 -9.02
C GLY A 284 13.10 6.01 -8.85
N THR A 285 13.55 5.81 -7.60
CA THR A 285 14.77 5.06 -7.26
C THR A 285 14.53 3.56 -7.01
N GLU A 286 13.29 3.09 -7.12
CA GLU A 286 12.99 1.66 -7.01
C GLU A 286 13.71 0.88 -8.13
N GLY A 287 14.58 -0.07 -7.74
CA GLY A 287 15.43 -0.81 -8.68
C GLY A 287 16.74 -0.10 -9.07
N ALA A 288 17.05 1.07 -8.50
CA ALA A 288 18.33 1.74 -8.69
C ALA A 288 19.49 0.89 -8.12
N HIS A 289 20.62 0.89 -8.84
CA HIS A 289 21.84 0.16 -8.45
C HIS A 289 22.89 1.05 -7.76
N GLN A 290 22.68 2.37 -7.76
CA GLN A 290 23.56 3.32 -7.09
C GLN A 290 23.54 3.12 -5.56
N PRO A 291 24.64 3.43 -4.87
CA PRO A 291 24.68 3.45 -3.42
C PRO A 291 23.66 4.43 -2.82
N LEU A 292 23.00 4.03 -1.73
CA LEU A 292 22.11 4.91 -0.98
C LEU A 292 22.85 6.12 -0.38
N SER A 293 24.15 5.96 -0.08
CA SER A 293 25.02 7.02 0.43
C SER A 293 25.10 8.23 -0.49
N ASP A 294 24.93 8.04 -1.81
CA ASP A 294 24.99 9.14 -2.78
C ASP A 294 23.78 10.05 -2.64
N LEU A 295 22.61 9.46 -2.36
CA LEU A 295 21.38 10.19 -2.05
C LEU A 295 21.49 10.90 -0.69
N LEU A 296 22.02 10.22 0.33
CA LEU A 296 22.26 10.83 1.64
C LEU A 296 23.24 12.00 1.57
N THR A 297 24.28 11.89 0.73
CA THR A 297 25.22 12.99 0.48
C THR A 297 24.52 14.23 -0.06
N GLN A 298 23.52 14.06 -0.92
CA GLN A 298 22.70 15.19 -1.38
C GLN A 298 21.82 15.72 -0.25
N LEU A 299 21.17 14.86 0.54
CA LEU A 299 20.19 15.29 1.54
C LEU A 299 20.80 15.95 2.78
N VAL A 300 21.84 15.35 3.35
CA VAL A 300 22.43 15.72 4.65
C VAL A 300 23.91 16.09 4.56
N GLY A 301 24.61 15.68 3.51
CA GLY A 301 26.04 15.93 3.33
C GLY A 301 26.88 14.66 3.37
N ALA A 302 28.14 14.76 2.94
CA ALA A 302 29.04 13.62 2.81
C ALA A 302 29.32 12.95 4.17
N GLY A 303 29.30 11.61 4.19
CA GLY A 303 29.57 10.81 5.39
C GLY A 303 28.44 10.81 6.44
N GLN A 304 27.36 11.54 6.21
CA GLN A 304 26.23 11.63 7.12
C GLN A 304 25.02 10.84 6.61
N GLY A 305 24.12 10.50 7.53
CA GLY A 305 22.90 9.77 7.25
C GLY A 305 21.74 10.26 8.09
N ILE A 306 20.65 9.51 8.09
CA ILE A 306 19.40 9.88 8.74
C ILE A 306 18.99 8.74 9.67
N GLU A 307 18.57 9.10 10.88
CA GLU A 307 17.83 8.20 11.76
C GLU A 307 16.37 8.66 11.87
N LEU A 308 15.45 7.74 11.61
CA LEU A 308 14.02 7.91 11.78
C LEU A 308 13.53 6.92 12.84
N VAL A 309 12.87 7.44 13.87
CA VAL A 309 12.40 6.65 15.01
C VAL A 309 10.89 6.80 15.18
N SER A 310 10.20 5.68 15.40
CA SER A 310 8.80 5.65 15.82
C SER A 310 8.66 5.22 17.27
N LYS A 311 7.65 5.76 17.93
CA LYS A 311 7.20 5.29 19.25
C LYS A 311 5.70 5.44 19.37
N VAL A 312 5.02 4.36 19.76
CA VAL A 312 3.61 4.39 20.15
C VAL A 312 3.51 4.02 21.62
N ASN A 313 2.90 4.89 22.42
CA ASN A 313 2.80 4.70 23.87
C ASN A 313 1.59 3.82 24.22
N ASP A 314 1.83 2.59 24.69
CA ASP A 314 0.88 1.76 25.44
C ASP A 314 -0.49 1.49 24.77
N ILE A 315 -0.54 1.44 23.43
CA ILE A 315 -1.74 1.07 22.68
C ILE A 315 -1.63 -0.37 22.16
N PRO A 316 -2.52 -1.29 22.55
CA PRO A 316 -2.51 -2.66 22.03
C PRO A 316 -2.92 -2.70 20.55
N LYS A 317 -2.34 -3.66 19.82
CA LYS A 317 -2.78 -3.97 18.45
C LYS A 317 -4.27 -4.31 18.45
N GLY A 318 -5.01 -3.79 17.47
CA GLY A 318 -6.46 -4.00 17.38
C GLY A 318 -7.30 -3.01 18.21
N SER A 319 -6.70 -1.95 18.76
CA SER A 319 -7.41 -0.88 19.49
C SER A 319 -8.48 -0.12 18.68
N ARG A 320 -8.51 -0.29 17.35
CA ARG A 320 -9.38 0.44 16.41
C ARG A 320 -9.19 1.96 16.42
N LEU A 321 -8.06 2.44 16.95
CA LEU A 321 -7.71 3.87 16.99
C LEU A 321 -6.90 4.34 15.75
N ALA A 322 -6.95 3.57 14.66
CA ALA A 322 -6.21 3.81 13.42
C ALA A 322 -4.71 4.18 13.60
N VAL A 323 -4.06 3.60 14.61
CA VAL A 323 -2.70 3.97 15.06
C VAL A 323 -1.69 3.96 13.91
N SER A 324 -1.72 2.95 13.04
CA SER A 324 -0.76 2.84 11.94
C SER A 324 -0.85 4.01 10.96
N THR A 325 -2.05 4.51 10.68
CA THR A 325 -2.26 5.66 9.78
C THR A 325 -1.79 6.95 10.44
N SER A 326 -2.13 7.17 11.71
CA SER A 326 -1.61 8.30 12.50
C SER A 326 -0.09 8.28 12.61
N LEU A 327 0.51 7.10 12.79
CA LEU A 327 1.96 6.92 12.85
C LEU A 327 2.62 7.24 11.50
N LEU A 328 2.07 6.74 10.40
CA LEU A 328 2.58 7.08 9.07
C LEU A 328 2.52 8.59 8.83
N ALA A 329 1.40 9.24 9.15
CA ALA A 329 1.26 10.69 9.03
C ALA A 329 2.26 11.45 9.92
N CYS A 330 2.47 11.01 11.17
CA CYS A 330 3.47 11.56 12.10
C CYS A 330 4.88 11.50 11.51
N LEU A 331 5.28 10.34 10.98
CA LEU A 331 6.60 10.11 10.39
C LEU A 331 6.81 10.90 9.09
N ILE A 332 5.78 11.01 8.25
CA ILE A 332 5.82 11.87 7.05
C ILE A 332 5.97 13.33 7.45
N THR A 333 5.19 13.81 8.41
CA THR A 333 5.22 15.21 8.87
C THR A 333 6.59 15.59 9.44
N VAL A 334 7.17 14.77 10.32
CA VAL A 334 8.50 15.06 10.88
C VAL A 334 9.57 15.11 9.78
N SER A 335 9.46 14.22 8.79
CA SER A 335 10.37 14.15 7.65
C SER A 335 10.23 15.37 6.74
N MET A 336 9.00 15.77 6.39
CA MET A 336 8.71 16.94 5.56
C MET A 336 9.12 18.25 6.25
N ARG A 337 8.97 18.36 7.58
CA ARG A 337 9.48 19.47 8.38
C ARG A 337 11.01 19.52 8.32
N ALA A 338 11.68 18.38 8.50
CA ALA A 338 13.14 18.28 8.44
C ALA A 338 13.71 18.68 7.07
N THR A 339 13.04 18.33 5.97
CA THR A 339 13.46 18.63 4.59
C THR A 339 12.95 19.96 4.04
N GLY A 340 12.31 20.80 4.87
CA GLY A 340 11.84 22.13 4.45
C GLY A 340 10.63 22.14 3.51
N GLN A 341 9.91 21.02 3.37
CA GLN A 341 8.69 20.95 2.57
C GLN A 341 7.51 21.65 3.26
N VAL A 342 7.53 21.71 4.60
CA VAL A 342 6.60 22.50 5.42
C VAL A 342 7.28 23.82 5.80
N ARG A 343 6.54 24.94 5.80
CA ARG A 343 7.08 26.30 6.06
C ARG A 343 7.78 26.40 7.41
N SER A 344 7.12 25.94 8.47
CA SER A 344 7.61 26.04 9.85
C SER A 344 8.36 24.77 10.28
N LEU A 345 9.50 24.95 10.97
CA LEU A 345 10.22 23.82 11.58
C LEU A 345 9.53 23.34 12.85
N THR A 346 8.86 24.22 13.59
CA THR A 346 8.16 23.95 14.86
C THR A 346 6.84 24.72 14.88
N GLY A 347 5.89 24.25 15.70
CA GLY A 347 4.52 24.76 15.69
C GLY A 347 3.74 24.11 14.56
N GLY A 348 2.74 23.32 14.92
CA GLY A 348 1.79 22.69 13.99
C GLY A 348 0.88 23.72 13.33
#